data_AF-A0A2G8RV66-F1
#
_entry.id   AF-A0A2G8RV66-F1
#
_cell.length_a   1.000
_cell.length_b   1.000
_cell.length_c   1.000
_cell.angle_alpha   90.00
_cell.angle_beta   90.00
_cell.angle_gamma   90.00
#
_symmetry.space_group_name_H-M   'P 1'
#
loop_
_entity.id
_entity.type
_entity.pdbx_description
1 polymer ?
#
loop_
_entity_poly.entity_id
_entity_poly.type
_entity_poly.pdbx_seq_one_letter_code
_entity_poly.pdbx_strand_id
1 'polypeptide(L)'
;MSSGHQHDIINDFHSDMNVRRVHAMPTTLSERYARAIEHKERTADYLAALEDSIDDDAKLARWQRRVDEWIEKILHREEEVSLDETPYEIGQEFKKTLTDRELLAKITQERSLTTKSAIGLLSVIQDGLSLQQERQRLLDRLDTESESPKGGDLGERCQTFLTDAARWHVLVDAYLTPLIEDAVRQLTLQAAATGQSLGSRGPDFPLRDTSHDTGNAAQGLHRGRSARNPNDAWSEIADIVLPLPSSYVKDLVELPSMLEPIAIERNLRQVAADHALEDVRTALIGVGYLQVEKKSKQRKTHTTRAQGKIQTAQREADKAAGMEPSHPRYQLLNPHDIVPFSMASDRTTVGQSRQRTSWIWENFVFTTPEGGEGNFADFHEEARRVHWSRSSATYTRWCEEVELLKEEMQRTVRMFHYYRYHWDATTRREEEAGNAGAAAYARK
;
A
#
# COMPACT_ATOMS: atom_id res chain seq x y z
N MET A 1 47.43 -0.23 -30.59
CA MET A 1 46.51 -0.25 -31.74
C MET A 1 47.11 0.66 -32.81
N SER A 2 47.25 0.17 -34.04
CA SER A 2 47.71 1.05 -35.14
C SER A 2 46.60 2.05 -35.49
N SER A 3 46.96 3.20 -36.06
CA SER A 3 46.01 4.22 -36.51
C SER A 3 45.00 3.68 -37.53
N GLY A 4 45.40 2.74 -38.38
CA GLY A 4 44.50 2.03 -39.31
C GLY A 4 43.44 1.21 -38.59
N HIS A 5 43.83 0.45 -37.57
CA HIS A 5 42.89 -0.39 -36.82
C HIS A 5 41.86 0.43 -36.02
N GLN A 6 42.23 1.61 -35.53
CA GLN A 6 41.26 2.56 -34.96
C GLN A 6 40.27 3.08 -36.01
N HIS A 7 40.75 3.37 -37.22
CA HIS A 7 39.89 3.83 -38.32
C HIS A 7 38.90 2.75 -38.76
N ASP A 8 39.34 1.50 -38.86
CA ASP A 8 38.48 0.36 -39.22
C ASP A 8 37.39 0.11 -38.17
N ILE A 9 37.74 0.19 -36.87
CA ILE A 9 36.75 0.07 -35.79
C ILE A 9 35.73 1.22 -35.85
N ILE A 10 36.18 2.45 -36.12
CA ILE A 10 35.27 3.59 -36.21
C ILE A 10 34.35 3.45 -37.43
N ASN A 11 34.89 3.07 -38.58
CA ASN A 11 34.10 3.02 -39.81
C ASN A 11 33.22 1.78 -39.91
N ASP A 12 33.64 0.61 -39.45
CA ASP A 12 32.85 -0.61 -39.63
C ASP A 12 31.98 -0.88 -38.40
N PHE A 13 32.57 -0.88 -37.20
CA PHE A 13 31.85 -1.25 -35.99
C PHE A 13 30.87 -0.16 -35.54
N HIS A 14 31.29 1.12 -35.49
CA HIS A 14 30.35 2.18 -35.13
C HIS A 14 29.30 2.46 -36.22
N SER A 15 29.62 2.29 -37.50
CA SER A 15 28.62 2.41 -38.56
C SER A 15 27.57 1.29 -38.48
N ASP A 16 27.97 0.03 -38.31
CA ASP A 16 27.03 -1.08 -38.11
C ASP A 16 26.15 -0.84 -36.87
N MET A 17 26.73 -0.40 -35.74
CA MET A 17 25.95 -0.03 -34.55
C MET A 17 24.94 1.09 -34.83
N ASN A 18 25.33 2.13 -35.57
CA ASN A 18 24.45 3.24 -35.90
C ASN A 18 23.32 2.80 -36.83
N VAL A 19 23.61 1.99 -37.84
CA VAL A 19 22.63 1.41 -38.77
C VAL A 19 21.63 0.54 -38.01
N ARG A 20 22.11 -0.35 -37.11
CA ARG A 20 21.23 -1.16 -36.25
C ARG A 20 20.34 -0.30 -35.36
N ARG A 21 20.86 0.78 -34.77
CA ARG A 21 20.06 1.72 -33.97
C ARG A 21 18.99 2.42 -34.80
N VAL A 22 19.33 2.84 -36.02
CA VAL A 22 18.38 3.44 -36.97
C VAL A 22 17.27 2.45 -37.34
N HIS A 23 17.60 1.19 -37.64
CA HIS A 23 16.60 0.16 -37.94
C HIS A 23 15.77 -0.25 -36.71
N ALA A 24 16.33 -0.13 -35.50
CA ALA A 24 15.61 -0.39 -34.26
C ALA A 24 14.69 0.77 -33.84
N MET A 25 14.95 2.01 -34.29
CA MET A 25 14.16 3.19 -33.90
C MET A 25 12.65 2.98 -34.01
N PRO A 26 12.08 2.48 -35.13
CA PRO A 26 10.63 2.27 -35.24
C PRO A 26 10.09 1.35 -34.15
N THR A 27 10.78 0.23 -33.87
CA THR A 27 10.37 -0.74 -32.84
C THR A 27 10.47 -0.12 -31.44
N THR A 28 11.58 0.58 -31.16
CA THR A 28 11.78 1.21 -29.85
C THR A 28 10.77 2.33 -29.58
N LEU A 29 10.45 3.16 -30.58
CA LEU A 29 9.46 4.22 -30.46
C LEU A 29 8.05 3.64 -30.31
N SER A 30 7.71 2.59 -31.07
CA SER A 30 6.39 1.94 -30.93
C SER A 30 6.23 1.28 -29.56
N GLU A 31 7.27 0.61 -29.04
CA GLU A 31 7.24 0.03 -27.69
C GLU A 31 7.11 1.10 -26.61
N ARG A 32 7.85 2.21 -26.73
CA ARG A 32 7.73 3.34 -25.80
C ARG A 32 6.34 3.95 -25.83
N TYR A 33 5.76 4.12 -27.02
CA TYR A 33 4.42 4.66 -27.19
C TYR A 33 3.36 3.76 -26.57
N ALA A 34 3.42 2.44 -26.82
CA ALA A 34 2.52 1.48 -26.19
C ALA A 34 2.60 1.49 -24.66
N ARG A 35 3.82 1.52 -24.10
CA ARG A 35 4.02 1.64 -22.64
C ARG A 35 3.49 2.96 -22.10
N ALA A 36 3.65 4.07 -22.82
CA ALA A 36 3.15 5.37 -22.39
C ALA A 36 1.62 5.39 -22.33
N ILE A 37 0.93 4.72 -23.27
CA ILE A 37 -0.54 4.55 -23.22
C ILE A 37 -0.95 3.75 -21.98
N GLU A 38 -0.32 2.60 -21.75
CA GLU A 38 -0.61 1.75 -20.58
C GLU A 38 -0.41 2.54 -19.27
N HIS A 39 0.69 3.30 -19.17
CA HIS A 39 0.94 4.13 -17.99
C HIS A 39 -0.05 5.29 -17.85
N LYS A 40 -0.50 5.90 -18.95
CA LYS A 40 -1.51 6.96 -18.94
C LYS A 40 -2.85 6.43 -18.43
N GLU A 41 -3.33 5.31 -18.95
CA GLU A 41 -4.60 4.69 -18.53
C GLU A 41 -4.54 4.32 -17.04
N ARG A 42 -3.47 3.65 -16.64
CA ARG A 42 -3.28 3.25 -15.24
C ARG A 42 -3.20 4.43 -14.28
N THR A 43 -2.53 5.51 -14.66
CA THR A 43 -2.42 6.70 -13.80
C THR A 43 -3.71 7.50 -13.76
N ALA A 44 -4.53 7.45 -14.82
CA ALA A 44 -5.91 7.95 -14.79
C ALA A 44 -6.78 7.15 -13.81
N ASP A 45 -6.78 5.82 -13.90
CA ASP A 45 -7.57 4.97 -13.00
C ASP A 45 -7.19 5.19 -11.53
N TYR A 46 -5.89 5.28 -11.27
CA TYR A 46 -5.37 5.56 -9.93
C TYR A 46 -5.80 6.95 -9.43
N LEU A 47 -5.70 7.98 -10.26
CA LEU A 47 -6.10 9.34 -9.89
C LEU A 47 -7.61 9.43 -9.64
N ALA A 48 -8.42 8.77 -10.47
CA ALA A 48 -9.86 8.73 -10.31
C ALA A 48 -10.28 8.04 -9.01
N ALA A 49 -9.68 6.88 -8.69
CA ALA A 49 -9.91 6.20 -7.41
C ALA A 49 -9.49 7.08 -6.21
N LEU A 50 -8.38 7.81 -6.36
CA LEU A 50 -7.89 8.74 -5.35
C LEU A 50 -8.88 9.88 -5.10
N GLU A 51 -9.41 10.48 -6.17
CA GLU A 51 -10.37 11.59 -6.12
C GLU A 51 -11.72 11.13 -5.55
N ASP A 52 -12.23 9.97 -5.96
CA ASP A 52 -13.43 9.34 -5.42
C ASP A 52 -13.30 9.09 -3.90
N SER A 53 -12.12 8.67 -3.45
CA SER A 53 -11.87 8.43 -2.02
C SER A 53 -11.79 9.69 -1.17
N ILE A 54 -11.59 10.87 -1.77
CA ILE A 54 -11.56 12.16 -1.07
C ILE A 54 -12.98 12.72 -0.91
N ASP A 55 -13.87 12.46 -1.87
CA ASP A 55 -15.30 12.83 -1.88
C ASP A 55 -15.56 14.30 -1.45
N ASP A 56 -14.70 15.23 -1.90
CA ASP A 56 -14.79 16.67 -1.63
C ASP A 56 -14.29 17.49 -2.83
N ASP A 57 -15.21 17.79 -3.75
CA ASP A 57 -14.95 18.55 -4.97
C ASP A 57 -14.40 19.95 -4.70
N ALA A 58 -14.85 20.61 -3.63
CA ALA A 58 -14.41 21.96 -3.29
C ALA A 58 -12.93 21.96 -2.87
N LYS A 59 -12.52 20.93 -2.14
CA LYS A 59 -11.14 20.71 -1.72
C LYS A 59 -10.22 20.34 -2.88
N LEU A 60 -10.67 19.44 -3.77
CA LEU A 60 -9.93 19.11 -4.99
C LEU A 60 -9.75 20.35 -5.86
N ALA A 61 -10.80 21.16 -6.07
CA ALA A 61 -10.72 22.41 -6.82
C ALA A 61 -9.72 23.41 -6.20
N ARG A 62 -9.64 23.48 -4.86
CA ARG A 62 -8.66 24.32 -4.16
C ARG A 62 -7.23 23.83 -4.40
N TRP A 63 -7.01 22.52 -4.35
CA TRP A 63 -5.68 21.95 -4.61
C TRP A 63 -5.25 22.12 -6.06
N GLN A 64 -6.18 21.91 -7.01
CA GLN A 64 -5.93 22.15 -8.44
C GLN A 64 -5.55 23.60 -8.70
N ARG A 65 -6.30 24.57 -8.15
CA ARG A 65 -5.97 25.99 -8.28
C ARG A 65 -4.55 26.31 -7.79
N ARG A 66 -4.14 25.73 -6.66
CA ARG A 66 -2.78 25.90 -6.12
C ARG A 66 -1.71 25.35 -7.05
N VAL A 67 -2.00 24.23 -7.74
CA VAL A 67 -1.10 23.66 -8.76
C VAL A 67 -1.03 24.58 -9.98
N ASP A 68 -2.17 25.05 -10.50
CA ASP A 68 -2.25 25.91 -11.68
C ASP A 68 -1.53 27.25 -11.46
N GLU A 69 -1.76 27.91 -10.32
CA GLU A 69 -1.07 29.14 -9.91
C GLU A 69 0.46 28.95 -9.85
N TRP A 70 0.92 27.78 -9.39
CA TRP A 70 2.34 27.47 -9.33
C TRP A 70 2.94 27.24 -10.73
N ILE A 71 2.21 26.56 -11.63
CA ILE A 71 2.62 26.36 -13.02
C ILE A 71 2.72 27.69 -13.74
N GLU A 72 1.73 28.57 -13.58
CA GLU A 72 1.71 29.91 -14.16
C GLU A 72 2.91 30.74 -13.69
N LYS A 73 3.19 30.76 -12.38
CA LYS A 73 4.37 31.43 -11.80
C LYS A 73 5.69 30.92 -12.37
N ILE A 74 5.82 29.61 -12.65
CA ILE A 74 7.04 29.05 -13.23
C ILE A 74 7.22 29.40 -14.71
N LEU A 75 6.13 29.48 -15.46
CA LEU A 75 6.16 29.89 -16.87
C LEU A 75 6.58 31.36 -16.99
N HIS A 76 6.14 32.22 -16.08
CA HIS A 76 6.48 33.64 -16.01
C HIS A 76 7.71 33.89 -15.12
N ARG A 77 8.88 33.42 -15.59
CA ARG A 77 10.23 33.47 -14.97
C ARG A 77 10.76 34.85 -14.50
N GLU A 78 9.98 35.91 -14.59
CA GLU A 78 10.42 37.28 -14.31
C GLU A 78 10.46 37.60 -12.81
N GLU A 79 9.71 36.86 -11.99
CA GLU A 79 9.80 36.96 -10.55
C GLU A 79 10.80 35.92 -10.03
N GLU A 80 11.68 36.33 -9.13
CA GLU A 80 12.52 35.44 -8.34
C GLU A 80 11.59 34.66 -7.39
N VAL A 81 10.82 33.72 -7.96
CA VAL A 81 9.86 32.90 -7.23
C VAL A 81 10.68 32.20 -6.16
N SER A 82 10.44 32.57 -4.91
CA SER A 82 10.94 31.78 -3.80
C SER A 82 10.39 30.36 -3.98
N LEU A 83 11.25 29.46 -4.46
CA LEU A 83 10.95 28.05 -4.75
C LEU A 83 10.65 27.25 -3.45
N ASP A 84 10.50 27.96 -2.33
CA ASP A 84 10.38 27.41 -0.99
C ASP A 84 9.04 26.67 -0.77
N GLU A 85 8.01 26.97 -1.56
CA GLU A 85 6.66 26.41 -1.41
C GLU A 85 6.13 25.80 -2.72
N THR A 86 6.63 24.62 -3.06
CA THR A 86 6.08 23.84 -4.17
C THR A 86 4.85 23.04 -3.73
N PRO A 87 3.78 22.94 -4.55
CA PRO A 87 2.63 22.09 -4.24
C PRO A 87 2.97 20.59 -4.11
N TYR A 88 4.13 20.18 -4.60
CA TYR A 88 4.58 18.78 -4.57
C TYR A 88 5.40 18.42 -3.34
N GLU A 89 5.54 19.36 -2.40
CA GLU A 89 6.24 19.20 -1.13
C GLU A 89 5.41 19.72 0.03
N ILE A 90 5.75 19.24 1.22
CA ILE A 90 5.17 19.75 2.46
C ILE A 90 5.75 21.13 2.75
N GLY A 91 4.87 22.10 3.06
CA GLY A 91 5.24 23.48 3.37
C GLY A 91 6.29 23.62 4.49
N GLN A 92 7.15 24.65 4.39
CA GLN A 92 8.21 24.87 5.38
C GLN A 92 7.68 25.19 6.79
N GLU A 93 6.48 25.74 6.89
CA GLU A 93 5.78 26.01 8.14
C GLU A 93 5.52 24.73 8.94
N PHE A 94 5.07 23.65 8.29
CA PHE A 94 4.86 22.33 8.91
C PHE A 94 6.17 21.60 9.24
N LYS A 95 7.30 22.00 8.63
CA LYS A 95 8.64 21.49 8.97
C LYS A 95 9.17 22.05 10.30
N LYS A 96 8.64 23.17 10.79
CA LYS A 96 9.16 23.90 11.97
C LYS A 96 8.34 23.68 13.25
N THR A 97 7.06 23.33 13.15
CA THR A 97 6.07 23.38 14.26
C THR A 97 5.84 22.05 14.99
N LEU A 98 6.61 21.01 14.70
CA LEU A 98 6.26 19.65 15.15
C LEU A 98 7.45 18.97 15.81
N THR A 99 7.41 18.86 17.14
CA THR A 99 8.47 18.24 17.95
C THR A 99 8.31 16.71 17.94
N ASP A 100 9.39 15.97 17.63
CA ASP A 100 9.47 14.49 17.60
C ASP A 100 8.71 13.78 18.73
N ARG A 101 8.70 14.38 19.93
CA ARG A 101 8.11 13.83 21.15
C ARG A 101 6.59 13.92 21.19
N GLU A 102 6.01 15.01 20.67
CA GLU A 102 4.55 15.23 20.66
C GLU A 102 3.89 14.44 19.54
N LEU A 103 4.56 14.27 18.40
CA LEU A 103 4.10 13.45 17.28
C LEU A 103 4.09 11.96 17.64
N LEU A 104 5.17 11.48 18.26
CA LEU A 104 5.23 10.09 18.75
C LEU A 104 4.23 9.85 19.90
N ALA A 105 3.87 10.88 20.67
CA ALA A 105 2.86 10.82 21.74
C ALA A 105 1.42 10.84 21.17
N LYS A 106 1.11 11.68 20.18
CA LYS A 106 -0.22 11.70 19.55
C LYS A 106 -0.52 10.43 18.74
N ILE A 107 0.46 9.91 17.99
CA ILE A 107 0.39 8.60 17.32
C ILE A 107 0.17 7.45 18.32
N THR A 108 0.53 7.64 19.61
CA THR A 108 0.30 6.63 20.66
C THR A 108 -0.96 6.89 21.51
N GLN A 109 -1.61 8.04 21.37
CA GLN A 109 -2.72 8.47 22.23
C GLN A 109 -4.11 8.25 21.61
N GLU A 110 -4.22 8.02 20.30
CA GLU A 110 -5.49 7.77 19.61
C GLU A 110 -6.01 6.33 19.80
N ARG A 111 -6.07 5.88 21.05
CA ARG A 111 -6.76 4.64 21.43
C ARG A 111 -7.53 4.84 22.72
N SER A 112 -8.77 5.32 22.60
CA SER A 112 -9.84 5.00 23.53
C SER A 112 -11.12 5.73 23.13
N LEU A 113 -12.04 5.03 22.49
CA LEU A 113 -13.47 5.33 22.61
C LEU A 113 -14.23 4.03 22.82
N THR A 114 -14.59 3.81 24.08
CA THR A 114 -15.50 2.77 24.54
C THR A 114 -16.92 3.12 24.10
N THR A 115 -17.44 2.42 23.09
CA THR A 115 -18.87 2.50 22.77
C THR A 115 -19.62 1.49 23.64
N LYS A 116 -20.14 1.95 24.78
CA LYS A 116 -21.17 1.20 25.52
C LYS A 116 -22.50 1.38 24.81
N SER A 117 -23.18 0.24 24.61
CA SER A 117 -24.62 0.08 24.35
C SER A 117 -25.05 -0.16 22.90
N ALA A 118 -24.88 -1.42 22.45
CA ALA A 118 -25.91 -2.19 21.74
C ALA A 118 -25.92 -3.66 22.24
N ILE A 119 -26.05 -3.75 23.58
CA ILE A 119 -26.73 -4.72 24.43
C ILE A 119 -26.69 -6.21 23.98
N GLY A 120 -25.62 -6.92 24.35
CA GLY A 120 -25.52 -8.38 24.30
C GLY A 120 -24.58 -8.88 23.21
N LEU A 121 -25.13 -9.38 22.10
CA LEU A 121 -24.39 -10.10 21.05
C LEU A 121 -23.27 -9.28 20.40
N LEU A 122 -23.51 -8.00 20.08
CA LEU A 122 -22.48 -7.11 19.55
C LEU A 122 -21.30 -6.97 20.53
N SER A 123 -21.60 -6.81 21.83
CA SER A 123 -20.57 -6.72 22.88
C SER A 123 -19.77 -8.01 22.94
N VAL A 124 -20.42 -9.18 22.91
CA VAL A 124 -19.72 -10.48 22.92
C VAL A 124 -18.75 -10.60 21.75
N ILE A 125 -19.17 -10.24 20.54
CA ILE A 125 -18.31 -10.33 19.36
C ILE A 125 -17.17 -9.30 19.42
N GLN A 126 -17.45 -8.07 19.84
CA GLN A 126 -16.45 -7.01 20.01
C GLN A 126 -15.41 -7.34 21.08
N ASP A 127 -15.86 -7.83 22.25
CA ASP A 127 -15.01 -8.26 23.35
C ASP A 127 -14.16 -9.46 22.93
N GLY A 128 -14.74 -10.40 22.17
CA GLY A 128 -14.03 -11.56 21.63
C GLY A 128 -12.93 -11.17 20.64
N LEU A 129 -13.20 -10.23 19.73
CA LEU A 129 -12.20 -9.66 18.82
C LEU A 129 -11.08 -8.94 19.59
N SER A 130 -11.44 -8.18 20.62
CA SER A 130 -10.47 -7.47 21.46
C SER A 130 -9.57 -8.43 22.23
N LEU A 131 -10.14 -9.50 22.80
CA LEU A 131 -9.41 -10.56 23.47
C LEU A 131 -8.50 -11.33 22.50
N GLN A 132 -8.94 -11.61 21.26
CA GLN A 132 -8.07 -12.21 20.25
C GLN A 132 -6.86 -11.33 19.93
N GLN A 133 -7.05 -10.00 19.81
CA GLN A 133 -5.95 -9.05 19.61
C GLN A 133 -5.01 -9.00 20.82
N GLU A 134 -5.55 -8.94 22.03
CA GLU A 134 -4.75 -8.92 23.26
C GLU A 134 -3.96 -10.21 23.46
N ARG A 135 -4.57 -11.37 23.24
CA ARG A 135 -3.91 -12.68 23.24
C ARG A 135 -2.69 -12.67 22.34
N GLN A 136 -2.83 -12.19 21.10
CA GLN A 136 -1.71 -12.13 20.17
C GLN A 136 -0.59 -11.19 20.64
N ARG A 137 -0.94 -10.02 21.19
CA ARG A 137 0.02 -9.05 21.74
C ARG A 137 0.77 -9.62 22.94
N LEU A 138 0.09 -10.33 23.84
CA LEU A 138 0.70 -10.99 24.99
C LEU A 138 1.67 -12.09 24.55
N LEU A 139 1.25 -12.95 23.61
CA LEU A 139 2.13 -13.98 23.05
C LEU A 139 3.36 -13.35 22.36
N ASP A 140 3.20 -12.24 21.63
CA ASP A 140 4.32 -11.51 21.00
C ASP A 140 5.31 -10.97 22.04
N ARG A 141 4.81 -10.41 23.14
CA ARG A 141 5.65 -9.92 24.24
C ARG A 141 6.38 -11.08 24.93
N LEU A 142 5.69 -12.17 25.22
CA LEU A 142 6.24 -13.38 25.86
C LEU A 142 7.29 -14.07 24.97
N ASP A 143 7.16 -14.01 23.64
CA ASP A 143 8.18 -14.53 22.71
C ASP A 143 9.45 -13.65 22.69
N THR A 144 9.33 -12.35 23.00
CA THR A 144 10.47 -11.41 23.06
C THR A 144 11.15 -11.31 24.42
N GLU A 145 10.40 -11.44 25.51
CA GLU A 145 10.90 -11.34 26.88
C GLU A 145 11.34 -12.74 27.36
N SER A 146 12.67 -12.97 27.43
CA SER A 146 13.26 -14.28 27.79
C SER A 146 13.14 -14.61 29.29
N GLU A 147 12.65 -13.69 30.12
CA GLU A 147 12.53 -13.88 31.57
C GLU A 147 11.13 -14.35 31.98
N SER A 148 11.09 -15.12 33.06
CA SER A 148 9.84 -15.62 33.65
C SER A 148 8.94 -14.44 34.06
N PRO A 149 7.65 -14.42 33.67
CA PRO A 149 6.72 -13.33 34.00
C PRO A 149 6.30 -13.28 35.48
N LYS A 150 6.94 -14.09 36.35
CA LYS A 150 6.59 -14.26 37.76
C LYS A 150 7.13 -13.06 38.58
N GLY A 151 6.51 -11.88 38.38
CA GLY A 151 6.72 -10.73 39.27
C GLY A 151 6.62 -9.32 38.67
N GLY A 152 6.10 -9.13 37.44
CA GLY A 152 6.02 -7.80 36.80
C GLY A 152 4.70 -7.52 36.08
N ASP A 153 4.57 -6.31 35.53
CA ASP A 153 3.42 -5.79 34.73
C ASP A 153 2.87 -6.81 33.72
N LEU A 154 3.75 -7.58 33.06
CA LEU A 154 3.33 -8.60 32.10
C LEU A 154 2.52 -9.73 32.76
N GLY A 155 2.90 -10.18 33.96
CA GLY A 155 2.17 -11.19 34.71
C GLY A 155 0.77 -10.73 35.13
N GLU A 156 0.63 -9.48 35.58
CA GLU A 156 -0.67 -8.88 35.90
C GLU A 156 -1.58 -8.75 34.67
N ARG A 157 -1.01 -8.39 33.52
CA ARG A 157 -1.75 -8.35 32.24
C ARG A 157 -2.18 -9.73 31.78
N CYS A 158 -1.34 -10.77 31.96
CA CYS A 158 -1.74 -12.15 31.69
C CYS A 158 -2.92 -12.57 32.57
N GLN A 159 -2.87 -12.29 33.87
CA GLN A 159 -3.97 -12.64 34.80
C GLN A 159 -5.26 -11.86 34.52
N THR A 160 -5.15 -10.59 34.15
CA THR A 160 -6.29 -9.78 33.70
C THR A 160 -6.91 -10.40 32.46
N PHE A 161 -6.11 -10.76 31.46
CA PHE A 161 -6.58 -11.44 30.25
C PHE A 161 -7.29 -12.77 30.55
N LEU A 162 -6.75 -13.61 31.43
CA LEU A 162 -7.40 -14.87 31.84
C LEU A 162 -8.77 -14.61 32.49
N THR A 163 -8.84 -13.59 33.33
CA THR A 163 -10.08 -13.21 34.02
C THR A 163 -11.13 -12.70 33.02
N ASP A 164 -10.72 -11.86 32.08
CA ASP A 164 -11.63 -11.29 31.08
C ASP A 164 -12.05 -12.34 30.04
N ALA A 165 -11.16 -13.27 29.68
CA ALA A 165 -11.52 -14.43 28.86
C ALA A 165 -12.56 -15.31 29.56
N ALA A 166 -12.40 -15.60 30.86
CA ALA A 166 -13.39 -16.37 31.62
C ALA A 166 -14.76 -15.68 31.67
N ARG A 167 -14.79 -14.36 31.87
CA ARG A 167 -16.02 -13.55 31.82
C ARG A 167 -16.67 -13.58 30.44
N TRP A 168 -15.85 -13.46 29.39
CA TRP A 168 -16.33 -13.49 28.02
C TRP A 168 -16.98 -14.83 27.66
N HIS A 169 -16.43 -15.97 28.11
CA HIS A 169 -17.06 -17.28 27.90
C HIS A 169 -18.48 -17.35 28.48
N VAL A 170 -18.73 -16.76 29.65
CA VAL A 170 -20.08 -16.67 30.24
C VAL A 170 -21.03 -15.89 29.34
N LEU A 171 -20.55 -14.83 28.68
CA LEU A 171 -21.35 -14.05 27.75
C LEU A 171 -21.59 -14.81 26.43
N VAL A 172 -20.60 -15.56 25.94
CA VAL A 172 -20.76 -16.46 24.79
C VAL A 172 -21.85 -17.49 25.09
N ASP A 173 -21.82 -18.11 26.26
CA ASP A 173 -22.83 -19.09 26.69
C ASP A 173 -24.24 -18.49 26.77
N ALA A 174 -24.36 -17.23 27.17
CA ALA A 174 -25.65 -16.56 27.27
C ALA A 174 -26.22 -16.11 25.91
N TYR A 175 -25.37 -15.66 24.98
CA TYR A 175 -25.81 -14.95 23.78
C TYR A 175 -25.54 -15.69 22.46
N LEU A 176 -24.43 -16.42 22.36
CA LEU A 176 -23.99 -17.05 21.11
C LEU A 176 -24.28 -18.57 21.10
N THR A 177 -24.06 -19.26 22.22
CA THR A 177 -24.29 -20.71 22.33
C THR A 177 -25.73 -21.14 21.96
N PRO A 178 -26.81 -20.44 22.36
CA PRO A 178 -28.17 -20.81 21.95
C PRO A 178 -28.40 -20.75 20.42
N LEU A 179 -27.74 -19.81 19.74
CA LEU A 179 -27.82 -19.67 18.28
C LEU A 179 -27.07 -20.80 17.57
N ILE A 180 -25.92 -21.20 18.12
CA ILE A 180 -25.12 -22.32 17.63
C ILE A 180 -25.87 -23.64 17.83
N GLU A 181 -26.47 -23.86 19.01
CA GLU A 181 -27.26 -25.06 19.29
C GLU A 181 -28.45 -25.17 18.33
N ASP A 182 -29.13 -24.06 18.04
CA ASP A 182 -30.20 -24.04 17.04
C ASP A 182 -29.69 -24.34 15.62
N ALA A 183 -28.53 -23.77 15.23
CA ALA A 183 -27.88 -24.05 13.96
C ALA A 183 -27.50 -25.54 13.83
N VAL A 184 -26.89 -26.11 14.86
CA VAL A 184 -26.51 -27.54 14.91
C VAL A 184 -27.75 -28.43 14.84
N ARG A 185 -28.84 -28.06 15.52
CA ARG A 185 -30.12 -28.77 15.44
C ARG A 185 -30.69 -28.75 14.02
N GLN A 186 -30.68 -27.59 13.35
CA GLN A 186 -31.14 -27.46 11.96
C GLN A 186 -30.28 -28.30 11.00
N LEU A 187 -28.96 -28.25 11.15
CA LEU A 187 -28.03 -29.04 10.34
C LEU A 187 -28.23 -30.55 10.55
N THR A 188 -28.49 -30.97 11.80
CA THR A 188 -28.77 -32.37 12.14
C THR A 188 -30.05 -32.87 11.48
N LEU A 189 -31.09 -32.05 11.44
CA LEU A 189 -32.34 -32.38 10.75
C LEU A 189 -32.14 -32.48 9.22
N GLN A 190 -31.35 -31.59 8.63
CA GLN A 190 -31.01 -31.62 7.20
C GLN A 190 -30.18 -32.86 6.83
N ALA A 191 -29.18 -33.21 7.65
CA ALA A 191 -28.34 -34.38 7.46
C ALA A 191 -29.15 -35.69 7.57
N ALA A 192 -30.06 -35.77 8.55
CA ALA A 192 -30.97 -36.91 8.70
C ALA A 192 -31.89 -37.08 7.48
N ALA A 193 -32.37 -35.99 6.88
CA ALA A 193 -33.20 -36.02 5.68
C ALA A 193 -32.45 -36.47 4.41
N THR A 194 -31.14 -36.24 4.35
CA THR A 194 -30.26 -36.59 3.22
C THR A 194 -29.52 -37.91 3.40
N GLY A 195 -29.71 -38.61 4.53
CA GLY A 195 -29.04 -39.88 4.83
C GLY A 195 -27.54 -39.72 5.17
N GLN A 196 -27.09 -38.50 5.46
CA GLN A 196 -25.70 -38.22 5.87
C GLN A 196 -25.57 -38.26 7.40
N SER A 197 -24.48 -38.86 7.91
CA SER A 197 -24.19 -38.89 9.34
C SER A 197 -23.20 -37.78 9.72
N LEU A 198 -23.58 -36.94 10.71
CA LEU A 198 -22.67 -35.96 11.32
C LEU A 198 -21.45 -36.60 12.01
N GLY A 199 -21.50 -37.90 12.34
CA GLY A 199 -20.37 -38.62 12.95
C GLY A 199 -19.12 -38.72 12.07
N SER A 200 -19.20 -38.29 10.80
CA SER A 200 -18.05 -38.19 9.88
C SER A 200 -17.25 -36.89 10.00
N ARG A 201 -17.73 -35.89 10.77
CA ARG A 201 -17.19 -34.52 10.80
C ARG A 201 -16.04 -34.27 11.78
N GLY A 202 -15.50 -35.32 12.41
CA GLY A 202 -14.33 -35.24 13.30
C GLY A 202 -14.66 -34.85 14.75
N PRO A 203 -13.66 -34.89 15.65
CA PRO A 203 -13.83 -34.64 17.09
C PRO A 203 -14.06 -33.15 17.44
N ASP A 204 -13.63 -32.23 16.57
CA ASP A 204 -13.63 -30.79 16.85
C ASP A 204 -14.93 -30.08 16.38
N PHE A 205 -15.92 -30.83 15.87
CA PHE A 205 -17.23 -30.29 15.52
C PHE A 205 -17.91 -29.68 16.76
N PRO A 206 -18.46 -28.45 16.71
CA PRO A 206 -18.85 -27.66 15.52
C PRO A 206 -17.81 -26.66 14.99
N LEU A 207 -16.59 -26.64 15.53
CA LEU A 207 -15.53 -25.73 15.09
C LEU A 207 -14.88 -26.21 13.80
N ARG A 208 -14.36 -25.26 13.02
CA ARG A 208 -13.54 -25.55 11.83
C ARG A 208 -12.10 -25.86 12.24
N ASP A 209 -11.41 -26.65 11.43
CA ASP A 209 -9.98 -26.90 11.63
C ASP A 209 -9.16 -25.60 11.49
N THR A 210 -8.39 -25.27 12.52
CA THR A 210 -7.49 -24.10 12.55
C THR A 210 -6.36 -24.16 11.52
N SER A 211 -6.10 -25.34 10.94
CA SER A 211 -5.18 -25.50 9.80
C SER A 211 -5.66 -24.77 8.55
N HIS A 212 -6.94 -24.41 8.46
CA HIS A 212 -7.46 -23.59 7.36
C HIS A 212 -7.04 -22.11 7.47
N ASP A 213 -6.69 -21.66 8.68
CA ASP A 213 -6.32 -20.26 8.97
C ASP A 213 -4.81 -20.05 9.05
N THR A 214 -4.04 -21.15 9.06
CA THR A 214 -2.59 -21.13 9.16
C THR A 214 -1.95 -21.87 7.99
N GLY A 215 -0.87 -21.32 7.42
CA GLY A 215 -0.32 -21.85 6.19
C GLY A 215 0.83 -21.04 5.61
N ASN A 216 0.91 -21.03 4.28
CA ASN A 216 1.98 -20.35 3.57
C ASN A 216 1.71 -18.84 3.50
N ALA A 217 2.70 -18.03 3.91
CA ALA A 217 2.65 -16.58 3.82
C ALA A 217 2.40 -16.08 2.38
N ALA A 218 2.83 -16.83 1.35
CA ALA A 218 2.56 -16.50 -0.05
C ALA A 218 1.07 -16.61 -0.45
N GLN A 219 0.26 -17.32 0.34
CA GLN A 219 -1.20 -17.43 0.17
C GLN A 219 -1.96 -16.47 1.10
N GLY A 220 -1.24 -15.61 1.83
CA GLY A 220 -1.82 -14.72 2.83
C GLY A 220 -2.18 -15.39 4.16
N LEU A 221 -1.86 -16.66 4.33
CA LEU A 221 -2.11 -17.40 5.57
C LEU A 221 -0.94 -17.21 6.54
N HIS A 222 -1.27 -17.04 7.82
CA HIS A 222 -0.26 -16.88 8.86
C HIS A 222 0.49 -18.19 9.09
N ARG A 223 1.80 -18.11 9.31
CA ARG A 223 2.54 -19.28 9.80
C ARG A 223 1.99 -19.66 11.18
N GLY A 224 1.70 -20.94 11.39
CA GLY A 224 1.35 -21.45 12.72
C GLY A 224 2.40 -21.02 13.75
N ARG A 225 1.96 -20.43 14.86
CA ARG A 225 2.88 -19.93 15.88
C ARG A 225 3.47 -21.12 16.64
N SER A 226 4.79 -21.29 16.54
CA SER A 226 5.53 -22.26 17.35
C SER A 226 6.32 -21.49 18.41
N ALA A 227 6.17 -21.84 19.68
CA ALA A 227 6.94 -21.25 20.76
C ALA A 227 8.45 -21.46 20.49
N ARG A 228 9.23 -20.39 20.60
CA ARG A 228 10.70 -20.50 20.53
C ARG A 228 11.28 -21.01 21.84
N ASN A 229 10.61 -20.75 22.97
CA ASN A 229 10.82 -21.28 24.32
C ASN A 229 9.49 -21.19 25.11
N PRO A 230 8.70 -22.28 25.24
CA PRO A 230 7.40 -22.22 25.90
C PRO A 230 7.57 -22.09 27.42
N ASN A 231 7.21 -20.93 27.98
CA ASN A 231 6.97 -20.76 29.41
C ASN A 231 5.54 -21.23 29.76
N ASP A 232 5.29 -21.61 31.01
CA ASP A 232 3.96 -22.05 31.48
C ASP A 232 2.85 -21.03 31.10
N ALA A 233 3.09 -19.75 31.35
CA ALA A 233 2.16 -18.66 31.02
C ALA A 233 1.93 -18.48 29.51
N TRP A 234 2.91 -18.80 28.68
CA TRP A 234 2.74 -18.76 27.22
C TRP A 234 1.79 -19.86 26.77
N SER A 235 1.95 -21.07 27.31
CA SER A 235 1.11 -22.23 26.99
C SER A 235 -0.32 -22.00 27.49
N GLU A 236 -0.50 -21.51 28.71
CA GLU A 236 -1.81 -21.16 29.27
C GLU A 236 -2.59 -20.16 28.38
N ILE A 237 -1.90 -19.15 27.83
CA ILE A 237 -2.54 -18.16 26.94
C ILE A 237 -2.75 -18.73 25.52
N ALA A 238 -1.83 -19.57 25.04
CA ALA A 238 -1.93 -20.21 23.74
C ALA A 238 -3.07 -21.24 23.70
N ASP A 239 -3.34 -21.94 24.79
CA ASP A 239 -4.37 -22.98 24.85
C ASP A 239 -5.80 -22.42 24.97
N ILE A 240 -5.96 -21.13 25.28
CA ILE A 240 -7.29 -20.49 25.33
C ILE A 240 -7.87 -20.38 23.92
N VAL A 241 -9.00 -21.06 23.73
CA VAL A 241 -9.83 -20.99 22.52
C VAL A 241 -10.82 -19.85 22.66
N LEU A 242 -10.81 -18.92 21.71
CA LEU A 242 -11.75 -17.79 21.63
C LEU A 242 -12.59 -17.93 20.35
N PRO A 243 -13.61 -18.81 20.33
CA PRO A 243 -14.35 -19.09 19.12
C PRO A 243 -15.29 -17.92 18.78
N LEU A 244 -15.08 -17.30 17.62
CA LEU A 244 -15.98 -16.29 17.06
C LEU A 244 -16.93 -16.94 16.03
N PRO A 245 -18.02 -16.29 15.60
CA PRO A 245 -18.96 -16.85 14.64
C PRO A 245 -18.33 -17.39 13.33
N SER A 246 -17.20 -16.83 12.87
CA SER A 246 -16.45 -17.31 11.71
C SER A 246 -15.57 -18.55 11.97
N SER A 247 -15.33 -18.90 13.24
CA SER A 247 -14.55 -20.08 13.65
C SER A 247 -15.32 -21.40 13.50
N TYR A 248 -16.62 -21.35 13.18
CA TYR A 248 -17.45 -22.52 12.96
C TYR A 248 -17.38 -23.03 11.52
N VAL A 249 -17.79 -24.29 11.30
CA VAL A 249 -17.82 -24.92 9.97
C VAL A 249 -18.74 -24.14 9.01
N LYS A 250 -18.35 -24.03 7.73
CA LYS A 250 -19.10 -23.29 6.69
C LYS A 250 -20.59 -23.61 6.64
N ASP A 251 -20.93 -24.89 6.75
CA ASP A 251 -22.33 -25.35 6.72
C ASP A 251 -23.18 -24.81 7.89
N LEU A 252 -22.58 -24.49 9.04
CA LEU A 252 -23.27 -23.85 10.16
C LEU A 252 -23.38 -22.34 9.95
N VAL A 253 -22.34 -21.75 9.37
CA VAL A 253 -22.22 -20.32 9.11
C VAL A 253 -23.28 -19.85 8.09
N GLU A 254 -23.68 -20.71 7.16
CA GLU A 254 -24.70 -20.40 6.15
C GLU A 254 -26.14 -20.48 6.66
N LEU A 255 -26.38 -20.97 7.88
CA LEU A 255 -27.73 -21.12 8.43
C LEU A 255 -28.34 -19.80 8.93
N PRO A 256 -29.67 -19.64 8.85
CA PRO A 256 -30.35 -18.39 9.20
C PRO A 256 -30.05 -17.86 10.61
N SER A 257 -29.89 -18.75 11.60
CA SER A 257 -29.60 -18.37 12.99
C SER A 257 -28.19 -17.80 13.19
N MET A 258 -27.26 -18.06 12.26
CA MET A 258 -25.87 -17.59 12.32
C MET A 258 -25.62 -16.34 11.47
N LEU A 259 -26.50 -16.02 10.50
CA LEU A 259 -26.31 -14.91 9.56
C LEU A 259 -26.08 -13.55 10.27
N GLU A 260 -26.87 -13.24 11.30
CA GLU A 260 -26.75 -11.98 12.05
C GLU A 260 -25.42 -11.89 12.84
N PRO A 261 -25.04 -12.87 13.69
CA PRO A 261 -23.73 -12.89 14.34
C PRO A 261 -22.55 -12.75 13.35
N ILE A 262 -22.63 -13.41 12.20
CA ILE A 262 -21.56 -13.38 11.19
C ILE A 262 -21.49 -12.03 10.49
N ALA A 263 -22.64 -11.43 10.16
CA ALA A 263 -22.68 -10.10 9.59
C ALA A 263 -22.06 -9.07 10.54
N ILE A 264 -22.40 -9.15 11.84
CA ILE A 264 -21.82 -8.30 12.88
C ILE A 264 -20.31 -8.48 12.95
N GLU A 265 -19.81 -9.72 13.04
CA GLU A 265 -18.38 -10.00 13.09
C GLU A 265 -17.65 -9.51 11.84
N ARG A 266 -18.22 -9.73 10.65
CA ARG A 266 -17.65 -9.31 9.37
C ARG A 266 -17.52 -7.78 9.31
N ASN A 267 -18.55 -7.06 9.73
CA ASN A 267 -18.53 -5.60 9.78
C ASN A 267 -17.47 -5.10 10.77
N LEU A 268 -17.39 -5.68 11.98
CA LEU A 268 -16.37 -5.30 12.97
C LEU A 268 -14.95 -5.59 12.47
N ARG A 269 -14.73 -6.71 11.79
CA ARG A 269 -13.43 -7.02 11.17
C ARG A 269 -13.08 -6.08 10.03
N GLN A 270 -14.06 -5.66 9.22
CA GLN A 270 -13.86 -4.66 8.18
C GLN A 270 -13.39 -3.33 8.78
N VAL A 271 -14.09 -2.86 9.82
CA VAL A 271 -13.71 -1.63 10.55
C VAL A 271 -12.33 -1.77 11.19
N ALA A 272 -12.03 -2.91 11.82
CA ALA A 272 -10.72 -3.16 12.39
C ALA A 272 -9.59 -3.19 11.34
N ALA A 273 -9.86 -3.73 10.14
CA ALA A 273 -8.93 -3.75 9.03
C ALA A 273 -8.68 -2.34 8.46
N ASP A 274 -9.73 -1.53 8.34
CA ASP A 274 -9.62 -0.12 7.95
C ASP A 274 -8.72 0.64 8.95
N HIS A 275 -8.99 0.52 10.26
CA HIS A 275 -8.16 1.14 11.29
C HIS A 275 -6.71 0.63 11.30
N ALA A 276 -6.48 -0.67 11.08
CA ALA A 276 -5.12 -1.20 11.00
C ALA A 276 -4.35 -0.65 9.78
N LEU A 277 -5.03 -0.49 8.64
CA LEU A 277 -4.44 0.16 7.46
C LEU A 277 -4.18 1.65 7.70
N GLU A 278 -5.06 2.34 8.42
CA GLU A 278 -4.84 3.73 8.87
C GLU A 278 -3.62 3.84 9.78
N ASP A 279 -3.46 2.93 10.75
CA ASP A 279 -2.29 2.87 11.63
C ASP A 279 -0.99 2.71 10.81
N VAL A 280 -0.99 1.85 9.79
CA VAL A 280 0.16 1.68 8.88
C VAL A 280 0.43 2.95 8.08
N ARG A 281 -0.59 3.55 7.47
CA ARG A 281 -0.44 4.80 6.70
C ARG A 281 0.11 5.91 7.57
N THR A 282 -0.46 6.08 8.76
CA THR A 282 -0.04 7.07 9.77
C THR A 282 1.42 6.85 10.18
N ALA A 283 1.81 5.60 10.43
CA ALA A 283 3.19 5.26 10.72
C ALA A 283 4.14 5.56 9.55
N LEU A 284 3.75 5.22 8.32
CA LEU A 284 4.52 5.50 7.10
C LEU A 284 4.64 7.00 6.83
N ILE A 285 3.57 7.76 7.08
CA ILE A 285 3.55 9.22 7.01
C ILE A 285 4.53 9.82 8.03
N GLY A 286 4.50 9.33 9.27
CA GLY A 286 5.47 9.72 10.30
C GLY A 286 6.91 9.38 9.91
N VAL A 287 7.15 8.26 9.23
CA VAL A 287 8.48 7.90 8.72
C VAL A 287 8.92 8.84 7.59
N GLY A 288 8.01 9.16 6.67
CA GLY A 288 8.25 10.14 5.60
C GLY A 288 8.61 11.52 6.16
N TYR A 289 7.88 11.97 7.20
CA TYR A 289 8.20 13.19 7.93
C TYR A 289 9.63 13.20 8.47
N LEU A 290 10.01 12.17 9.22
CA LEU A 290 11.35 12.05 9.80
C LEU A 290 12.45 12.05 8.72
N GLN A 291 12.18 11.49 7.54
CA GLN A 291 13.10 11.56 6.41
C GLN A 291 13.25 12.98 5.85
N VAL A 292 12.16 13.75 5.74
CA VAL A 292 12.17 15.16 5.31
C VAL A 292 12.93 16.02 6.33
N GLU A 293 12.67 15.83 7.62
CA GLU A 293 13.34 16.58 8.69
C GLU A 293 14.85 16.29 8.74
N LYS A 294 15.24 15.02 8.54
CA LYS A 294 16.65 14.63 8.42
C LYS A 294 17.36 15.35 7.28
N LYS A 295 16.71 15.51 6.12
CA LYS A 295 17.28 16.25 4.97
C LYS A 295 17.46 17.73 5.29
N SER A 296 16.55 18.32 6.07
CA SER A 296 16.64 19.71 6.53
C SER A 296 17.78 19.92 7.55
N LYS A 297 18.02 18.94 8.43
CA LYS A 297 19.04 19.03 9.50
C LYS A 297 20.28 18.17 9.15
N GLN A 298 21.21 18.74 8.38
CA GLN A 298 22.42 18.12 7.81
C GLN A 298 23.41 17.38 8.76
N ARG A 299 23.14 17.15 10.05
CA ARG A 299 24.19 16.74 11.03
C ARG A 299 23.82 15.78 12.17
N LYS A 300 22.77 14.95 12.09
CA LYS A 300 22.52 13.96 13.16
C LYS A 300 22.31 12.53 12.66
N THR A 301 23.03 11.61 13.30
CA THR A 301 23.02 10.16 13.07
C THR A 301 21.89 9.51 13.87
N HIS A 302 21.07 8.73 13.16
CA HIS A 302 20.05 7.75 13.57
C HIS A 302 19.31 7.86 14.93
N THR A 303 17.99 7.68 14.89
CA THR A 303 17.25 6.97 15.95
C THR A 303 16.53 5.75 15.36
N THR A 304 16.94 4.57 15.85
CA THR A 304 16.50 3.21 15.55
C THR A 304 15.03 2.93 15.92
N ARG A 305 14.32 3.93 16.47
CA ARG A 305 13.00 3.77 17.10
C ARG A 305 11.84 3.75 16.10
N ALA A 306 11.98 4.39 14.94
CA ALA A 306 10.96 4.40 13.89
C ALA A 306 10.89 3.04 13.15
N GLN A 307 12.02 2.37 12.92
CA GLN A 307 12.06 1.04 12.29
C GLN A 307 11.31 -0.03 13.09
N GLY A 308 11.41 -0.01 14.42
CA GLY A 308 10.64 -0.93 15.27
C GLY A 308 9.12 -0.74 15.12
N LYS A 309 8.66 0.50 14.94
CA LYS A 309 7.24 0.81 14.75
C LYS A 309 6.73 0.43 13.36
N ILE A 310 7.55 0.60 12.32
CA ILE A 310 7.25 0.09 10.98
C ILE A 310 7.05 -1.43 11.04
N GLN A 311 7.92 -2.15 11.76
CA GLN A 311 7.79 -3.61 11.92
C GLN A 311 6.54 -4.01 12.71
N THR A 312 6.13 -3.24 13.73
CA THR A 312 4.88 -3.51 14.47
C THR A 312 3.64 -3.24 13.61
N ALA A 313 3.59 -2.11 12.91
CA ALA A 313 2.48 -1.75 12.03
C ALA A 313 2.36 -2.73 10.84
N GLN A 314 3.50 -3.13 10.27
CA GLN A 314 3.61 -4.17 9.25
C GLN A 314 2.96 -5.48 9.72
N ARG A 315 3.23 -5.92 10.96
CA ARG A 315 2.63 -7.14 11.51
C ARG A 315 1.14 -7.01 11.83
N GLU A 316 0.66 -5.82 12.21
CA GLU A 316 -0.77 -5.60 12.47
C GLU A 316 -1.59 -5.57 11.17
N ALA A 317 -1.06 -4.99 10.08
CA ALA A 317 -1.75 -5.02 8.79
C ALA A 317 -1.63 -6.35 8.03
N ASP A 318 -0.51 -7.09 8.19
CA ASP A 318 -0.41 -8.47 7.71
C ASP A 318 -1.52 -9.35 8.30
N LYS A 319 -1.98 -9.06 9.54
CA LYS A 319 -3.05 -9.78 10.25
C LYS A 319 -4.46 -9.37 9.81
N ALA A 320 -4.65 -8.12 9.39
CA ALA A 320 -5.91 -7.65 8.80
C ALA A 320 -6.20 -8.29 7.42
N ALA A 321 -5.16 -8.81 6.75
CA ALA A 321 -5.26 -9.47 5.45
C ALA A 321 -5.79 -10.92 5.48
N GLY A 322 -6.24 -11.43 6.64
CA GLY A 322 -6.93 -12.73 6.77
C GLY A 322 -8.35 -12.78 6.16
N MET A 323 -8.71 -11.79 5.33
CA MET A 323 -9.93 -11.78 4.53
C MET A 323 -9.67 -12.43 3.17
N GLU A 324 -10.72 -12.95 2.54
CA GLU A 324 -10.63 -13.73 1.30
C GLU A 324 -9.74 -13.03 0.23
N PRO A 325 -8.78 -13.74 -0.41
CA PRO A 325 -7.73 -13.14 -1.26
C PRO A 325 -8.22 -12.30 -2.45
N SER A 326 -9.51 -12.32 -2.76
CA SER A 326 -10.11 -11.64 -3.92
C SER A 326 -10.86 -10.35 -3.57
N HIS A 327 -10.72 -9.80 -2.35
CA HIS A 327 -11.42 -8.57 -2.00
C HIS A 327 -10.75 -7.35 -2.66
N PRO A 328 -11.47 -6.55 -3.48
CA PRO A 328 -10.87 -5.43 -4.21
C PRO A 328 -10.27 -4.34 -3.29
N ARG A 329 -10.84 -4.19 -2.09
CA ARG A 329 -10.43 -3.19 -1.07
C ARG A 329 -9.33 -3.66 -0.12
N TYR A 330 -9.19 -4.97 0.10
CA TYR A 330 -8.25 -5.54 1.07
C TYR A 330 -7.36 -6.55 0.36
N GLN A 331 -6.24 -6.06 -0.18
CA GLN A 331 -5.25 -6.92 -0.83
C GLN A 331 -4.24 -7.42 0.21
N LEU A 332 -3.58 -8.54 -0.09
CA LEU A 332 -2.52 -9.04 0.77
C LEU A 332 -1.38 -8.03 0.84
N LEU A 333 -1.04 -7.60 2.06
CA LEU A 333 0.05 -6.65 2.27
C LEU A 333 1.39 -7.36 2.12
N ASN A 334 2.10 -7.10 1.01
CA ASN A 334 3.46 -7.60 0.85
C ASN A 334 4.46 -6.60 1.44
N PRO A 335 5.67 -7.04 1.83
CA PRO A 335 6.74 -6.13 2.25
C PRO A 335 7.07 -5.03 1.22
N HIS A 336 6.80 -5.27 -0.07
CA HIS A 336 6.98 -4.30 -1.15
C HIS A 336 5.89 -3.22 -1.21
N ASP A 337 4.73 -3.44 -0.59
CA ASP A 337 3.63 -2.48 -0.55
C ASP A 337 3.82 -1.48 0.62
N ILE A 338 4.68 -1.79 1.60
CA ILE A 338 4.92 -0.97 2.78
C ILE A 338 6.01 0.06 2.49
N VAL A 339 5.70 0.95 1.55
CA VAL A 339 6.61 1.99 1.08
C VAL A 339 5.95 3.35 1.32
N PRO A 340 6.59 4.26 2.08
CA PRO A 340 6.08 5.61 2.23
C PRO A 340 6.13 6.33 0.88
N PHE A 341 5.09 7.10 0.54
CA PHE A 341 5.18 7.96 -0.63
C PHE A 341 6.20 9.08 -0.40
N SER A 342 6.86 9.52 -1.48
CA SER A 342 7.92 10.52 -1.38
C SER A 342 7.35 11.91 -1.08
N MET A 343 7.50 12.36 0.18
CA MET A 343 7.08 13.69 0.65
C MET A 343 8.09 14.81 0.36
N ALA A 344 9.29 14.43 -0.13
CA ALA A 344 10.32 15.35 -0.61
C ALA A 344 10.57 15.14 -2.10
N SER A 345 11.04 16.17 -2.78
CA SER A 345 11.61 16.03 -4.12
C SER A 345 13.04 15.51 -4.03
N ASP A 346 13.23 14.20 -4.22
CA ASP A 346 14.54 13.70 -4.60
C ASP A 346 14.81 14.06 -6.06
N ARG A 347 15.39 15.25 -6.26
CA ARG A 347 15.93 15.72 -7.55
C ARG A 347 16.97 14.74 -8.15
N THR A 348 17.40 13.72 -7.41
CA THR A 348 18.52 12.85 -7.72
C THR A 348 18.13 11.45 -8.22
N THR A 349 16.90 10.97 -7.99
CA THR A 349 16.51 9.62 -8.44
C THR A 349 15.68 9.66 -9.72
N VAL A 350 16.34 9.42 -10.85
CA VAL A 350 15.69 9.22 -12.16
C VAL A 350 14.93 7.87 -12.15
N GLY A 351 13.72 7.84 -12.70
CA GLY A 351 12.93 6.60 -12.85
C GLY A 351 11.78 6.39 -11.86
N GLN A 352 11.58 7.30 -10.90
CA GLN A 352 10.47 7.23 -9.94
C GLN A 352 9.09 7.26 -10.61
N SER A 353 8.95 7.90 -11.78
CA SER A 353 7.69 7.95 -12.53
C SER A 353 7.22 6.60 -13.09
N ARG A 354 8.10 5.58 -13.10
CA ARG A 354 7.79 4.21 -13.53
C ARG A 354 7.44 3.29 -12.36
N GLN A 355 7.67 3.72 -11.12
CA GLN A 355 7.34 2.92 -9.96
C GLN A 355 5.84 2.98 -9.69
N ARG A 356 5.24 1.83 -9.39
CA ARG A 356 3.86 1.75 -8.95
C ARG A 356 3.76 2.34 -7.55
N THR A 357 2.89 3.33 -7.36
CA THR A 357 2.50 3.76 -6.02
C THR A 357 1.77 2.61 -5.32
N SER A 358 2.16 2.30 -4.08
CA SER A 358 1.56 1.18 -3.35
C SER A 358 0.05 1.31 -3.23
N TRP A 359 -0.67 0.19 -3.37
CA TRP A 359 -2.13 0.13 -3.32
C TRP A 359 -2.69 0.63 -1.98
N ILE A 360 -1.88 0.59 -0.92
CA ILE A 360 -2.28 1.14 0.39
C ILE A 360 -2.62 2.64 0.31
N TRP A 361 -2.12 3.35 -0.70
CA TRP A 361 -2.36 4.77 -0.93
C TRP A 361 -3.45 5.07 -1.98
N GLU A 362 -4.12 4.04 -2.54
CA GLU A 362 -5.20 4.19 -3.53
C GLU A 362 -6.50 4.70 -2.91
N ASN A 363 -6.75 4.41 -1.62
CA ASN A 363 -7.96 4.81 -0.91
C ASN A 363 -7.63 5.74 0.28
N PHE A 364 -8.08 7.00 0.20
CA PHE A 364 -8.05 7.99 1.27
C PHE A 364 -9.37 8.13 2.03
N VAL A 365 -10.12 7.03 2.20
CA VAL A 365 -11.16 6.96 3.23
C VAL A 365 -10.46 6.98 4.59
N PHE A 366 -9.99 8.17 4.96
CA PHE A 366 -9.37 8.51 6.22
C PHE A 366 -10.33 9.48 6.85
N THR A 367 -11.03 9.02 7.87
CA THR A 367 -11.65 9.94 8.82
C THR A 367 -10.55 10.86 9.30
N THR A 368 -10.66 12.17 9.01
CA THR A 368 -10.01 13.17 9.86
C THR A 368 -10.29 12.74 11.29
N PRO A 369 -9.28 12.46 12.13
CA PRO A 369 -9.52 11.93 13.47
C PRO A 369 -10.55 12.85 14.12
N GLU A 370 -11.76 12.33 14.34
CA GLU A 370 -12.86 13.09 14.94
C GLU A 370 -12.39 13.43 16.36
N GLY A 371 -11.87 14.65 16.54
CA GLY A 371 -11.28 15.11 17.80
C GLY A 371 -9.75 15.30 17.82
N GLY A 372 -9.06 15.16 16.68
CA GLY A 372 -7.63 15.46 16.58
C GLY A 372 -7.31 16.96 16.54
N GLU A 373 -7.43 17.67 17.66
CA GLU A 373 -6.98 19.07 17.73
C GLU A 373 -5.43 19.16 17.66
N GLY A 374 -4.91 19.87 16.64
CA GLY A 374 -3.53 20.37 16.57
C GLY A 374 -2.72 19.92 15.35
N ASN A 375 -1.47 20.39 15.28
CA ASN A 375 -0.52 20.35 14.14
C ASN A 375 -0.34 19.01 13.40
N PHE A 376 -0.78 17.87 13.95
CA PHE A 376 -0.67 16.55 13.31
C PHE A 376 -1.77 16.29 12.27
N ALA A 377 -3.01 16.70 12.56
CA ALA A 377 -4.12 16.58 11.60
C ALA A 377 -3.84 17.44 10.36
N ASP A 378 -3.33 18.66 10.57
CA ASP A 378 -2.92 19.56 9.49
C ASP A 378 -1.76 18.98 8.66
N PHE A 379 -0.81 18.29 9.31
CA PHE A 379 0.28 17.61 8.60
C PHE A 379 -0.23 16.44 7.76
N HIS A 380 -1.14 15.63 8.29
CA HIS A 380 -1.73 14.50 7.58
C HIS A 380 -2.52 15.00 6.36
N GLU A 381 -3.26 16.08 6.52
CA GLU A 381 -3.98 16.77 5.48
C GLU A 381 -3.05 17.33 4.39
N GLU A 382 -1.94 17.96 4.78
CA GLU A 382 -0.93 18.46 3.86
C GLU A 382 -0.22 17.31 3.12
N ALA A 383 0.00 16.17 3.77
CA ALA A 383 0.55 14.97 3.16
C ALA A 383 -0.41 14.40 2.09
N ARG A 384 -1.73 14.39 2.34
CA ARG A 384 -2.75 14.03 1.34
C ARG A 384 -2.68 14.95 0.12
N ARG A 385 -2.64 16.27 0.35
CA ARG A 385 -2.51 17.27 -0.72
C ARG A 385 -1.28 17.01 -1.59
N VAL A 386 -0.13 16.76 -0.98
CA VAL A 386 1.13 16.48 -1.69
C VAL A 386 1.01 15.21 -2.54
N HIS A 387 0.45 14.14 -1.97
CA HIS A 387 0.25 12.88 -2.69
C HIS A 387 -0.68 13.03 -3.89
N TRP A 388 -1.83 13.71 -3.71
CA TRP A 388 -2.74 14.02 -4.82
C TRP A 388 -2.05 14.87 -5.88
N SER A 389 -1.35 15.94 -5.48
CA SER A 389 -0.66 16.83 -6.42
C SER A 389 0.38 16.07 -7.26
N ARG A 390 1.15 15.16 -6.64
CA ARG A 390 2.14 14.33 -7.34
C ARG A 390 1.50 13.29 -8.25
N SER A 391 0.36 12.72 -7.84
CA SER A 391 -0.40 11.75 -8.64
C SER A 391 -0.99 12.44 -9.88
N SER A 392 -1.60 13.61 -9.71
CA SER A 392 -2.08 14.47 -10.79
C SER A 392 -0.95 14.86 -11.75
N ALA A 393 0.20 15.34 -11.24
CA ALA A 393 1.34 15.67 -12.10
C ALA A 393 1.92 14.44 -12.83
N THR A 394 1.87 13.25 -12.23
CA THR A 394 2.32 12.01 -12.88
C THR A 394 1.39 11.67 -14.04
N TYR A 395 0.08 11.76 -13.85
CA TYR A 395 -0.90 11.57 -14.92
C TYR A 395 -0.71 12.59 -16.05
N THR A 396 -0.62 13.88 -15.74
CA THR A 396 -0.37 14.96 -16.73
C THR A 396 0.92 14.69 -17.52
N ARG A 397 2.00 14.29 -16.84
CA ARG A 397 3.26 13.94 -17.50
C ARG A 397 3.13 12.77 -18.48
N TRP A 398 2.36 11.74 -18.14
CA TRP A 398 2.14 10.62 -19.07
C TRP A 398 1.24 11.01 -20.24
N CYS A 399 0.26 11.91 -20.03
CA CYS A 399 -0.47 12.54 -21.12
C CYS A 399 0.47 13.28 -22.07
N GLU A 400 1.40 14.08 -21.54
CA GLU A 400 2.42 14.78 -22.33
C GLU A 400 3.36 13.80 -23.05
N GLU A 401 3.87 12.75 -22.39
CA GLU A 401 4.78 11.76 -23.00
C GLU A 401 4.11 11.05 -24.18
N VAL A 402 2.80 10.75 -24.11
CA VAL A 402 2.05 10.16 -25.23
C VAL A 402 2.04 11.09 -26.44
N GLU A 403 1.74 12.37 -26.24
CA GLU A 403 1.75 13.35 -27.34
C GLU A 403 3.17 13.63 -27.86
N LEU A 404 4.16 13.71 -26.97
CA LEU A 404 5.57 13.89 -27.34
C LEU A 404 6.09 12.72 -28.17
N LEU A 405 5.80 11.48 -27.79
CA LEU A 405 6.22 10.29 -28.54
C LEU A 405 5.53 10.23 -29.91
N LYS A 406 4.25 10.60 -29.99
CA LYS A 406 3.54 10.69 -31.27
C LYS A 406 4.18 11.70 -32.20
N GLU A 407 4.55 12.88 -31.69
CA GLU A 407 5.29 13.88 -32.45
C GLU A 407 6.73 13.43 -32.78
N GLU A 408 7.42 12.75 -31.88
CA GLU A 408 8.75 12.18 -32.12
C GLU A 408 8.70 11.16 -33.25
N MET A 409 7.70 10.27 -33.28
CA MET A 409 7.48 9.31 -34.37
C MET A 409 7.26 10.02 -35.72
N GLN A 410 6.42 11.06 -35.74
CA GLN A 410 6.17 11.84 -36.97
C GLN A 410 7.43 12.59 -37.44
N ARG A 411 8.14 13.24 -36.52
CA ARG A 411 9.40 13.94 -36.81
C ARG A 411 10.47 13.00 -37.32
N THR A 412 10.57 11.81 -36.75
CA THR A 412 11.48 10.75 -37.21
C THR A 412 11.23 10.40 -38.68
N VAL A 413 9.96 10.18 -39.05
CA VAL A 413 9.58 9.90 -40.45
C VAL A 413 9.91 11.08 -41.37
N ARG A 414 9.56 12.31 -40.97
CA ARG A 414 9.86 13.53 -41.75
C ARG A 414 11.36 13.74 -41.93
N MET A 415 12.16 13.49 -40.90
CA MET A 415 13.62 13.58 -40.95
C MET A 415 14.20 12.59 -41.96
N PHE A 416 13.76 11.33 -41.96
CA PHE A 416 14.22 10.36 -42.95
C PHE A 416 13.80 10.71 -44.37
N HIS A 417 12.58 11.23 -44.58
CA HIS A 417 12.16 11.74 -45.89
C HIS A 417 13.00 12.92 -46.35
N TYR A 418 13.30 13.86 -45.46
CA TYR A 418 14.16 15.01 -45.75
C TYR A 418 15.56 14.57 -46.18
N TYR A 419 16.20 13.68 -45.41
CA TYR A 419 17.55 13.20 -45.74
C TYR A 419 17.57 12.38 -47.02
N ARG A 420 16.55 11.54 -47.26
CA ARG A 420 16.41 10.83 -48.54
C ARG A 420 16.38 11.82 -49.70
N TYR A 421 15.53 12.85 -49.63
CA TYR A 421 15.44 13.87 -50.67
C TYR A 421 16.75 14.63 -50.84
N HIS A 422 17.39 15.00 -49.73
CA HIS A 422 18.69 15.68 -49.74
C HIS A 422 19.74 14.85 -50.48
N TRP A 423 19.88 13.56 -50.12
CA TRP A 423 20.84 12.66 -50.76
C TRP A 423 20.51 12.36 -52.23
N ASP A 424 19.23 12.22 -52.58
CA ASP A 424 18.79 12.09 -53.98
C ASP A 424 19.17 13.34 -54.80
N ALA A 425 18.99 14.54 -54.24
CA ALA A 425 19.35 15.79 -54.89
C ALA A 425 20.87 15.96 -55.00
N THR A 426 21.63 15.63 -53.95
CA THR A 426 23.10 15.62 -53.99
C THR A 426 23.61 14.67 -55.05
N THR A 427 23.04 13.46 -55.15
CA THR A 427 23.40 12.47 -56.16
C THR A 427 23.25 13.05 -57.56
N ARG A 428 22.08 13.61 -57.90
CA ARG A 428 21.83 14.20 -59.23
C ARG A 428 22.82 15.30 -59.57
N ARG A 429 23.09 16.19 -58.60
CA ARG A 429 24.04 17.30 -58.77
C ARG A 429 25.47 16.80 -59.06
N GLU A 430 25.92 15.78 -58.33
CA GLU A 430 27.27 15.22 -58.54
C GLU A 430 27.37 14.40 -59.84
N GLU A 431 26.28 13.75 -60.27
CA GLU A 431 26.21 13.10 -61.59
C GLU A 431 26.30 14.13 -62.73
N GLU A 432 25.57 15.24 -62.62
CA GLU A 432 25.64 16.36 -63.57
C GLU A 432 27.04 17.00 -63.61
N ALA A 433 27.74 17.03 -62.47
CA ALA A 433 29.12 17.52 -62.37
C ALA A 433 30.18 16.52 -62.86
N GLY A 434 29.79 15.28 -63.21
CA GLY A 434 30.71 14.22 -63.65
C GLY A 434 31.48 13.52 -62.52
N ASN A 435 31.14 13.79 -61.25
CA ASN A 435 31.79 13.19 -60.08
C ASN A 435 31.17 11.84 -59.71
N ALA A 436 31.42 10.81 -60.54
CA ALA A 436 30.82 9.49 -60.36
C ALA A 436 31.05 8.88 -58.97
N GLY A 437 32.21 9.13 -58.34
CA GLY A 437 32.52 8.62 -57.00
C GLY A 437 31.69 9.28 -55.89
N ALA A 438 31.50 10.60 -55.94
CA ALA A 438 30.68 11.34 -54.98
C ALA A 438 29.18 11.00 -55.14
N ALA A 439 28.72 10.86 -56.39
CA ALA A 439 27.38 10.40 -56.70
C ALA A 439 27.10 8.99 -56.19
N ALA A 440 28.06 8.06 -56.34
CA ALA A 440 27.94 6.70 -55.83
C ALA A 440 27.88 6.67 -54.29
N TYR A 441 28.66 7.52 -53.62
CA TYR A 441 28.61 7.64 -52.16
C TYR A 441 27.27 8.19 -51.66
N ALA A 442 26.73 9.22 -52.31
CA ALA A 442 25.43 9.80 -51.93
C ALA A 442 24.23 8.85 -52.14
N ARG A 443 24.38 7.83 -53.01
CA ARG A 443 23.37 6.77 -53.23
C ARG A 443 23.37 5.66 -52.18
N LYS A 444 24.48 5.48 -51.48
CA LYS A 444 24.65 4.46 -50.44
C LYS A 444 23.88 4.88 -49.19
#